data_AF-A0A7C6LZG8-F1
#
_entry.id   AF-A0A7C6LZG8-F1
#
_cell.length_a   1.000
_cell.length_b   1.000
_cell.length_c   1.000
_cell.angle_alpha   90.00
_cell.angle_beta   90.00
_cell.angle_gamma   90.00
#
_symmetry.space_group_name_H-M   'P 1'
#
loop_
_entity.id
_entity.type
_entity.pdbx_description
1 polymer ?
#
loop_
_entity_poly.entity_id
_entity_poly.type
_entity_poly.pdbx_seq_one_letter_code
_entity_poly.pdbx_strand_id
1 'polypeptide(L)'
;MNCKKCGAEIREDALFCSKCGEKIKKDETLKIENKPVKKSKTALVCGIIGTVLPLIFPFVYLVLLIGLVIKVATGSALGYEGPFVMAILSIYLPTPLALGIIAITKSKAPNTAAKSAAKVFGIIAIMLWGLNIVLVIASLFSN
;
A
#
# COMPACT_ATOMS: atom_id res chain seq x y z
N MET A 1 23.75 -27.57 -31.00
CA MET A 1 24.66 -28.17 -29.99
C MET A 1 24.33 -29.65 -29.82
N ASN A 2 25.25 -30.53 -29.41
CA ASN A 2 24.96 -31.97 -29.30
C ASN A 2 24.83 -32.42 -27.83
N CYS A 3 23.98 -33.42 -27.59
CA CYS A 3 23.84 -34.03 -26.27
C CYS A 3 25.15 -34.69 -25.84
N LYS A 4 25.69 -34.32 -24.67
CA LYS A 4 26.89 -34.96 -24.13
C LYS A 4 26.68 -36.44 -23.73
N LYS A 5 25.42 -36.88 -23.57
CA LYS A 5 25.09 -38.25 -23.15
C LYS A 5 24.76 -39.19 -24.30
N CYS A 6 24.03 -38.73 -25.32
CA CYS A 6 23.59 -39.59 -26.43
C CYS A 6 24.03 -39.10 -27.81
N GLY A 7 24.76 -37.99 -27.91
CA GLY A 7 25.26 -37.45 -29.19
C GLY A 7 24.21 -36.80 -30.09
N ALA A 8 22.91 -36.90 -29.76
CA ALA A 8 21.83 -36.33 -30.57
C ALA A 8 21.96 -34.81 -30.70
N GLU A 9 21.57 -34.27 -31.86
CA GLU A 9 21.52 -32.84 -32.11
C GLU A 9 20.40 -32.19 -31.28
N ILE A 10 20.76 -31.09 -30.60
CA ILE A 10 19.92 -30.34 -29.68
C ILE A 10 19.89 -28.87 -30.12
N ARG A 11 18.68 -28.33 -30.21
CA ARG A 11 18.44 -26.91 -30.46
C ARG A 11 18.96 -26.06 -29.30
N GLU A 12 19.52 -24.90 -29.61
CA GLU A 12 20.15 -24.01 -28.62
C GLU A 12 19.17 -23.49 -27.56
N ASP A 13 17.86 -23.57 -27.80
CA ASP A 13 16.78 -23.19 -26.90
C ASP A 13 16.33 -24.34 -25.95
N ALA A 14 16.71 -25.60 -26.20
CA ALA A 14 16.17 -26.75 -25.49
C ALA A 14 16.73 -26.91 -24.05
N LEU A 15 15.82 -27.12 -23.08
CA LEU A 15 16.15 -27.37 -21.67
C LEU A 15 16.52 -28.84 -21.38
N PHE A 16 16.03 -29.75 -22.22
CA PHE A 16 16.24 -31.19 -22.10
C PHE A 16 16.48 -31.81 -23.48
N CYS A 17 17.25 -32.90 -23.53
CA CYS A 17 17.41 -33.67 -24.76
C CYS A 17 16.12 -34.43 -25.10
N SER A 18 15.54 -34.18 -26.27
CA SER A 18 14.33 -34.85 -26.77
C SER A 18 14.52 -36.34 -27.05
N LYS A 19 15.77 -36.83 -27.12
CA LYS A 19 16.08 -38.25 -27.39
C LYS A 19 16.36 -39.08 -26.14
N CYS A 20 17.03 -38.52 -25.13
CA CYS A 20 17.45 -39.29 -23.94
C CYS A 20 17.00 -38.70 -22.60
N GLY A 21 16.30 -37.55 -22.62
CA GLY A 21 15.80 -36.87 -21.42
C GLY A 21 16.86 -36.15 -20.58
N GLU A 22 18.13 -36.13 -21.01
CA GLU A 22 19.20 -35.49 -20.24
C GLU A 22 18.99 -33.97 -20.14
N LYS A 23 19.14 -33.43 -18.92
CA LYS A 23 18.96 -31.99 -18.66
C LYS A 23 20.16 -31.21 -19.19
N ILE A 24 19.89 -30.21 -20.03
CA ILE A 24 20.91 -29.37 -20.62
C ILE A 24 21.16 -28.19 -19.69
N LYS A 25 22.33 -28.19 -19.03
CA LYS A 25 22.78 -27.04 -18.24
C LYS A 25 23.18 -25.92 -19.21
N LYS A 26 22.24 -25.06 -19.56
CA LYS A 26 22.58 -23.77 -20.14
C LYS A 26 23.08 -22.87 -19.02
N ASP A 27 24.31 -22.40 -19.19
CA ASP A 27 24.89 -21.35 -18.37
C ASP A 27 24.26 -20.01 -18.76
N GLU A 28 22.94 -19.89 -18.60
CA GLU A 28 22.26 -18.60 -18.59
C GLU A 28 22.56 -17.97 -17.25
N THR A 29 23.79 -17.51 -17.11
CA THR A 29 24.14 -16.40 -16.22
C THR A 29 23.37 -15.17 -16.71
N LEU A 30 22.08 -15.14 -16.38
CA LEU A 30 21.33 -13.91 -16.27
C LEU A 30 22.11 -13.07 -15.25
N LYS A 31 23.00 -12.19 -15.75
CA LYS A 31 23.59 -11.12 -14.97
C LYS A 31 22.45 -10.29 -14.40
N ILE A 32 22.05 -10.59 -13.17
CA ILE A 32 21.38 -9.61 -12.34
C ILE A 32 22.47 -8.58 -12.02
N GLU A 33 22.59 -7.59 -12.90
CA GLU A 33 23.38 -6.40 -12.64
C GLU A 33 22.69 -5.63 -11.50
N ASN A 34 23.07 -5.97 -10.26
CA ASN A 34 22.75 -5.16 -9.09
C ASN A 34 23.54 -3.85 -9.18
N LYS A 35 23.06 -2.89 -9.99
CA LYS A 35 23.52 -1.51 -9.85
C LYS A 35 23.16 -1.02 -8.45
N PRO A 36 24.10 -0.43 -7.69
CA PRO A 36 23.79 0.15 -6.40
C PRO A 36 22.73 1.24 -6.60
N VAL A 37 21.55 1.03 -6.00
CA VAL A 37 20.46 2.00 -6.04
C VAL A 37 20.95 3.28 -5.39
N LYS A 38 21.17 4.32 -6.20
CA LYS A 38 21.60 5.65 -5.73
C LYS A 38 20.55 6.16 -4.74
N LYS A 39 20.92 6.27 -3.46
CA LYS A 39 20.06 6.69 -2.35
C LYS A 39 19.40 8.02 -2.68
N SER A 40 18.16 8.01 -3.16
CA SER A 40 17.44 9.24 -3.51
C SER A 40 16.83 9.83 -2.25
N LYS A 41 17.00 11.16 -2.08
CA LYS A 41 16.37 11.89 -0.97
C LYS A 41 14.83 11.74 -1.03
N THR A 42 14.27 11.59 -2.23
CA THR A 42 12.85 11.33 -2.46
C THR A 42 12.37 10.03 -1.83
N ALA A 43 13.14 8.94 -1.91
CA ALA A 43 12.77 7.68 -1.27
C ALA A 43 12.77 7.77 0.27
N LEU A 44 13.71 8.52 0.83
CA LEU A 44 13.79 8.77 2.27
C LEU A 44 12.60 9.62 2.75
N VAL A 45 12.27 10.70 2.03
CA VAL A 45 11.13 11.57 2.35
C VAL A 45 9.80 10.80 2.23
N CYS A 46 9.59 10.02 1.18
CA CYS A 46 8.42 9.14 1.06
C CYS A 46 8.34 8.11 2.20
N GLY A 47 9.49 7.58 2.66
CA GLY A 47 9.54 6.65 3.80
C GLY A 47 9.15 7.31 5.12
N ILE A 48 9.64 8.53 5.38
CA ILE A 48 9.31 9.29 6.59
C ILE A 48 7.84 9.70 6.57
N ILE A 49 7.35 10.26 5.47
CA ILE A 49 5.93 10.61 5.34
C ILE A 49 5.07 9.34 5.50
N GLY A 50 5.48 8.23 4.89
CA GLY A 50 4.80 6.94 4.99
C GLY A 50 4.76 6.32 6.39
N THR A 51 5.65 6.71 7.30
CA THR A 51 5.70 6.19 8.68
C THR A 51 5.14 7.18 9.70
N VAL A 52 5.40 8.48 9.53
CA VAL A 52 4.96 9.54 10.43
C VAL A 52 3.49 9.89 10.22
N LEU A 53 3.04 9.95 8.96
CA LEU A 53 1.65 10.31 8.66
C LEU A 53 0.66 9.32 9.30
N PRO A 54 0.84 7.98 9.21
CA PRO A 54 -0.05 7.03 9.89
C PRO A 54 -0.06 7.10 11.42
N LEU A 55 0.94 7.71 12.07
CA LEU A 55 1.00 7.86 13.52
C LEU A 55 0.33 9.16 13.99
N ILE A 56 0.57 10.26 13.26
CA ILE A 56 0.00 11.57 13.60
C ILE A 56 -1.50 11.63 13.26
N PHE A 57 -1.90 11.07 12.13
CA PHE A 57 -3.26 11.11 11.62
C PHE A 57 -4.31 10.51 12.58
N PRO A 58 -4.13 9.29 13.16
CA PRO A 58 -5.08 8.74 14.12
C PRO A 58 -5.07 9.49 15.45
N PHE A 59 -3.93 10.08 15.85
CA PHE A 59 -3.85 10.89 17.06
C PHE A 59 -4.67 12.18 16.92
N VAL A 60 -4.54 12.87 15.78
CA VAL A 60 -5.37 14.06 15.46
C VAL A 60 -6.85 13.68 15.39
N TYR A 61 -7.18 12.56 14.74
CA TYR A 61 -8.56 12.06 14.67
C TYR A 61 -9.14 11.71 16.04
N LEU A 62 -8.35 11.08 16.93
CA LEU A 62 -8.76 10.76 18.29
C LEU A 62 -9.04 12.03 19.11
N VAL A 63 -8.17 13.05 19.01
CA VAL A 63 -8.38 14.34 19.67
C VAL A 63 -9.65 15.03 19.17
N LEU A 64 -9.93 14.96 17.87
CA LEU A 64 -11.17 15.48 17.27
C LEU A 64 -12.41 14.74 17.77
N LEU A 65 -12.36 13.40 17.85
CA LEU A 65 -13.45 12.59 18.39
C LEU A 65 -13.71 12.89 19.87
N ILE A 66 -12.66 13.04 20.68
CA ILE A 66 -12.80 13.41 22.09
C ILE A 66 -13.48 14.78 22.21
N GLY A 67 -13.08 15.76 21.39
CA GLY A 67 -13.74 17.06 21.33
C GLY A 67 -15.24 16.97 20.96
N LEU A 68 -15.59 16.12 20.00
CA LEU A 68 -16.98 15.88 19.60
C LEU A 68 -17.81 15.24 20.72
N VAL A 69 -17.25 14.22 21.41
CA VAL A 69 -17.93 13.54 22.52
C VAL A 69 -18.16 14.51 23.69
N ILE A 70 -17.17 15.34 24.02
CA ILE A 70 -17.31 16.36 25.07
C ILE A 70 -18.41 17.37 24.69
N LYS A 71 -18.47 17.79 23.41
CA LYS A 71 -19.53 18.70 22.91
C LYS A 71 -20.93 18.10 23.10
N VAL A 72 -21.12 16.84 22.70
CA VAL A 72 -22.40 16.13 22.86
C VAL A 72 -22.75 15.96 24.34
N ALA A 73 -21.78 15.58 25.19
CA ALA A 73 -22.03 15.29 26.59
C ALA A 73 -22.30 16.54 27.45
N THR A 74 -21.68 17.68 27.12
CA THR A 74 -21.78 18.90 27.94
C THR A 74 -22.78 19.92 27.40
N GLY A 75 -23.34 19.72 26.20
CA GLY A 75 -24.25 20.68 25.54
C GLY A 75 -23.62 22.05 25.30
N SER A 76 -22.31 22.19 25.51
CA SER A 76 -21.61 23.46 25.52
C SER A 76 -21.09 23.82 24.14
N ALA A 77 -21.31 25.07 23.73
CA ALA A 77 -20.83 25.66 22.49
C ALA A 77 -19.34 26.06 22.58
N LEU A 78 -18.49 25.21 23.17
CA LEU A 78 -17.05 25.46 23.25
C LEU A 78 -16.42 25.32 21.86
N GLY A 79 -16.48 26.41 21.09
CA GLY A 79 -15.37 27.00 20.34
C GLY A 79 -14.64 26.18 19.28
N TYR A 80 -15.19 25.07 18.80
CA TYR A 80 -14.71 24.47 17.55
C TYR A 80 -15.64 24.91 16.44
N GLU A 81 -15.23 25.95 15.71
CA GLU A 81 -15.90 26.47 14.52
C GLU A 81 -16.39 25.27 13.68
N GLY A 82 -17.71 25.05 13.62
CA GLY A 82 -18.35 24.02 12.81
C GLY A 82 -17.75 23.85 11.39
N PRO A 83 -17.33 24.92 10.69
CA PRO A 83 -16.64 24.77 9.39
C PRO A 83 -15.31 24.03 9.45
N PHE A 84 -14.54 24.07 10.55
CA PHE A 84 -13.27 23.35 10.66
C PHE A 84 -13.45 21.84 10.73
N VAL A 85 -14.43 21.34 11.48
CA VAL A 85 -14.72 19.89 11.54
C VAL A 85 -15.18 19.39 10.18
N MET A 86 -16.09 20.13 9.53
CA MET A 86 -16.62 19.76 8.22
C MET A 86 -15.57 19.85 7.10
N ALA A 87 -14.64 20.81 7.17
CA ALA A 87 -13.50 20.92 6.26
C ALA A 87 -12.50 19.76 6.45
N ILE A 88 -12.19 19.40 7.69
CA ILE A 88 -11.29 18.26 7.97
C ILE A 88 -11.94 16.95 7.48
N LEU A 89 -13.23 16.77 7.73
CA LEU A 89 -14.00 15.59 7.33
C LEU A 89 -14.07 15.43 5.80
N SER A 90 -14.27 16.52 5.06
CA SER A 90 -14.29 16.52 3.59
C SER A 90 -12.92 16.27 2.96
N ILE A 91 -11.83 16.64 3.64
CA ILE A 91 -10.46 16.30 3.21
C ILE A 91 -10.11 14.85 3.57
N TYR A 92 -10.58 14.35 4.73
CA TYR A 92 -10.33 12.99 5.23
C TYR A 92 -11.16 11.90 4.53
N LEU A 93 -12.28 12.23 3.90
CA LEU A 93 -13.08 11.23 3.18
C LEU A 93 -12.36 10.72 1.90
N PRO A 94 -11.87 11.57 0.98
CA PRO A 94 -11.31 11.08 -0.28
C PRO A 94 -9.85 10.59 -0.15
N THR A 95 -9.05 11.15 0.75
CA THR A 95 -7.60 10.90 0.82
C THR A 95 -7.21 9.46 1.18
N PRO A 96 -7.69 8.83 2.28
CA PRO A 96 -7.32 7.47 2.63
C PRO A 96 -7.87 6.44 1.63
N LEU A 97 -9.03 6.70 1.02
CA LEU A 97 -9.58 5.86 -0.04
C LEU A 97 -8.67 5.87 -1.28
N ALA A 98 -8.29 7.07 -1.75
CA ALA A 98 -7.39 7.22 -2.89
C ALA A 98 -6.02 6.58 -2.62
N LEU A 99 -5.43 6.83 -1.45
CA LEU A 99 -4.15 6.22 -1.05
C LEU A 99 -4.25 4.70 -0.92
N GLY A 100 -5.34 4.17 -0.37
CA GLY A 100 -5.59 2.73 -0.28
C GLY A 100 -5.68 2.06 -1.64
N ILE A 101 -6.43 2.65 -2.58
CA ILE A 101 -6.57 2.14 -3.96
C ILE A 101 -5.22 2.19 -4.69
N ILE A 102 -4.45 3.29 -4.54
CA ILE A 102 -3.12 3.43 -5.14
C ILE A 102 -2.14 2.39 -4.55
N ALA A 103 -2.18 2.15 -3.23
CA ALA A 103 -1.35 1.14 -2.58
C ALA A 103 -1.68 -0.27 -3.08
N ILE A 104 -2.96 -0.61 -3.21
CA ILE A 104 -3.41 -1.92 -3.72
C ILE A 104 -3.01 -2.12 -5.18
N THR A 105 -3.22 -1.12 -6.05
CA THR A 105 -2.85 -1.22 -7.47
C THR A 105 -1.35 -1.34 -7.67
N LYS A 106 -0.53 -0.57 -6.95
CA LYS A 106 0.93 -0.71 -7.01
C LYS A 106 1.45 -2.02 -6.41
N SER A 107 0.76 -2.61 -5.43
CA SER A 107 1.14 -3.93 -4.88
C SER A 107 1.06 -5.09 -5.89
N LYS A 108 0.37 -4.92 -7.03
CA LYS A 108 0.30 -5.94 -8.07
C LYS A 108 1.56 -5.99 -8.95
N ALA A 109 2.45 -5.00 -8.87
CA ALA A 109 3.68 -4.99 -9.65
C ALA A 109 4.67 -6.10 -9.21
N PRO A 110 5.40 -6.74 -10.14
CA PRO A 110 6.24 -7.92 -9.84
C PRO A 110 7.46 -7.61 -8.94
N ASN A 111 7.81 -6.33 -8.76
CA ASN A 111 9.03 -5.83 -8.13
C ASN A 111 8.79 -5.09 -6.79
N THR A 112 7.60 -5.26 -6.17
CA THR A 112 7.31 -4.69 -4.85
C THR A 112 7.65 -5.65 -3.71
N ALA A 113 8.68 -5.32 -2.93
CA ALA A 113 9.12 -6.11 -1.76
C ALA A 113 8.09 -6.19 -0.62
N ALA A 114 7.09 -5.30 -0.57
CA ALA A 114 6.12 -5.19 0.51
C ALA A 114 4.68 -5.53 0.09
N LYS A 115 4.51 -6.53 -0.79
CA LYS A 115 3.20 -6.92 -1.36
C LYS A 115 2.14 -7.25 -0.30
N SER A 116 2.54 -7.91 0.79
CA SER A 116 1.62 -8.28 1.89
C SER A 116 1.22 -7.07 2.73
N ALA A 117 2.19 -6.24 3.11
CA ALA A 117 1.94 -5.02 3.89
C ALA A 117 1.04 -4.03 3.15
N ALA A 118 1.28 -3.80 1.84
CA ALA A 118 0.48 -2.89 1.03
C ALA A 118 -1.00 -3.28 0.94
N LYS A 119 -1.31 -4.60 0.91
CA LYS A 119 -2.69 -5.09 0.97
C LYS A 119 -3.35 -4.83 2.32
N VAL A 120 -2.64 -5.09 3.41
CA VAL A 120 -3.15 -4.88 4.78
C VAL A 120 -3.43 -3.40 5.03
N PHE A 121 -2.51 -2.51 4.64
CA PHE A 121 -2.72 -1.06 4.74
C PHE A 121 -3.92 -0.58 3.90
N GLY A 122 -4.08 -1.11 2.69
CA GLY A 122 -5.24 -0.79 1.84
C GLY A 122 -6.57 -1.20 2.47
N ILE A 123 -6.66 -2.39 3.05
CA ILE A 123 -7.89 -2.88 3.70
C ILE A 123 -8.22 -2.05 4.94
N ILE A 124 -7.24 -1.77 5.80
CA ILE A 124 -7.43 -0.96 7.02
C ILE A 124 -7.92 0.45 6.65
N ALA A 125 -7.35 1.07 5.61
CA ALA A 125 -7.79 2.38 5.14
C ALA A 125 -9.26 2.38 4.67
N ILE A 126 -9.68 1.33 3.96
CA ILE A 126 -11.08 1.18 3.50
C ILE A 126 -12.03 0.99 4.70
N MET A 127 -11.65 0.17 5.69
CA MET A 127 -12.48 -0.04 6.88
C MET A 127 -12.64 1.23 7.73
N LEU A 128 -11.56 1.97 7.94
CA LEU A 128 -11.60 3.26 8.65
C LEU A 128 -12.44 4.31 7.92
N TRP A 129 -12.40 4.31 6.58
CA TRP A 129 -13.25 5.16 5.75
C TRP A 129 -14.73 4.82 5.90
N GLY A 130 -15.07 3.52 5.82
CA GLY A 130 -16.45 3.05 6.02
C GLY A 130 -17.00 3.42 7.40
N LEU A 131 -16.20 3.24 8.46
CA LEU A 131 -16.57 3.63 9.82
C LEU A 131 -16.81 5.15 9.95
N ASN A 132 -15.96 5.97 9.31
CA ASN A 132 -16.15 7.42 9.27
C ASN A 132 -17.47 7.80 8.59
N ILE A 133 -17.78 7.22 7.42
CA ILE A 133 -19.05 7.46 6.73
C ILE A 133 -20.24 7.16 7.63
N VAL A 134 -20.22 6.05 8.36
CA VAL A 134 -21.31 5.68 9.27
C VAL A 134 -21.49 6.71 10.38
N LEU A 135 -20.41 7.23 10.96
CA LEU A 135 -20.47 8.29 11.97
C LEU A 135 -21.04 9.60 11.42
N VAL A 136 -20.65 9.98 10.21
CA VAL A 136 -21.16 11.18 9.53
C VAL A 136 -22.65 11.05 9.24
N ILE A 137 -23.08 9.89 8.74
CA ILE A 137 -24.48 9.60 8.50
C ILE A 137 -25.27 9.66 9.81
N ALA A 138 -24.79 8.99 10.87
CA ALA A 138 -25.45 8.99 12.18
C ALA A 138 -25.62 10.41 12.75
N SER A 139 -24.65 11.30 12.52
CA SER A 139 -24.74 12.69 12.98
C SER A 139 -25.71 13.55 12.14
N LEU A 140 -25.93 13.23 10.86
CA LEU A 140 -26.97 13.88 10.04
C LEU A 140 -28.39 13.50 10.47
N PHE A 141 -28.60 12.28 10.97
CA PHE A 141 -29.91 11.78 11.41
C PHE A 141 -30.21 12.02 12.90
N SER A 142 -29.20 12.48 13.67
CA SER A 142 -29.35 12.79 15.11
C SER A 142 -29.81 14.23 15.39
N ASN A 143 -30.05 15.04 14.35
CA ASN A 143 -30.56 16.40 14.43
C ASN A 143 -32.00 16.46 13.93
#